data_AF-A0A3D0KJF2-F1
#
_entry.id   AF-A0A3D0KJF2-F1
#
_cell.length_a   1.000
_cell.length_b   1.000
_cell.length_c   1.000
_cell.angle_alpha   90.00
_cell.angle_beta   90.00
_cell.angle_gamma   90.00
#
_symmetry.space_group_name_H-M   'P 1'
#
loop_
_entity.id
_entity.type
_entity.pdbx_description
1 polymer ?
#
loop_
_entity_poly.entity_id
_entity_poly.type
_entity_poly.pdbx_seq_one_letter_code
_entity_poly.pdbx_strand_id
1 'polypeptide(L)'
;MDVEVEGKKIRSELEQFSLPIIKLLPKAENAENIWSSKFGGKPYWPTNMEYPESKSGEKLILLAQLNFEELPNLAEFPQVGILQFFIEDDDVSRRAFVLRLGSNRGFINGRRSRRILLLPACGFSALFRSQ
;
A
#
# COMPACT_ATOMS: atom_id res chain seq x y z
N MET A 1 1.41 38.07 18.44
CA MET A 1 1.31 36.63 18.76
C MET A 1 2.19 35.91 17.75
N ASP A 2 3.34 35.40 18.18
CA ASP A 2 4.31 34.78 17.28
C ASP A 2 3.90 33.34 16.95
N VAL A 3 3.41 33.15 15.73
CA VAL A 3 2.97 31.86 15.17
C VAL A 3 4.04 30.77 15.32
N GLU A 4 5.31 31.17 15.33
CA GLU A 4 6.46 30.27 15.42
C GLU A 4 6.68 29.69 16.83
N VAL A 5 6.30 30.43 17.87
CA VAL A 5 6.36 29.96 19.27
C VAL A 5 5.25 28.94 19.52
N GLU A 6 4.03 29.20 19.03
CA GLU A 6 2.90 28.29 19.18
C GLU A 6 3.10 26.99 18.39
N GLY A 7 3.65 27.07 17.17
CA GLY A 7 3.95 25.89 16.37
C GLY A 7 4.96 24.94 17.03
N LYS A 8 5.96 25.47 17.74
CA LYS A 8 6.91 24.65 18.51
C LYS A 8 6.24 23.94 19.68
N LYS A 9 5.34 24.63 20.38
CA LYS A 9 4.58 24.06 21.50
C LYS A 9 3.71 22.88 21.05
N ILE A 10 2.95 23.06 19.97
CA ILE A 10 2.10 22.01 19.39
C ILE A 10 2.94 20.80 18.96
N ARG A 11 4.09 21.00 18.30
CA ARG A 11 4.97 19.88 17.91
C ARG A 11 5.47 19.09 19.12
N SER A 12 5.92 19.79 20.17
CA SER A 12 6.41 19.15 21.39
C SER A 12 5.32 18.31 22.08
N GLU A 13 4.08 18.80 22.09
CA GLU A 13 2.95 18.05 22.65
C GLU A 13 2.57 16.83 21.80
N LEU A 14 2.76 16.90 20.48
CA LEU A 14 2.42 15.83 19.54
C LEU A 14 3.50 14.75 19.38
N GLU A 15 4.75 15.02 19.75
CA GLU A 15 5.88 14.11 19.63
C GLU A 15 5.61 12.74 20.28
N GLN A 16 4.91 12.72 21.42
CA GLN A 16 4.53 11.50 22.14
C GLN A 16 3.53 10.60 21.37
N PHE A 17 2.81 11.16 20.39
CA PHE A 17 1.87 10.45 19.54
C PHE A 17 2.47 10.07 18.17
N SER A 18 3.79 10.24 18.01
CA SER A 18 4.50 9.85 16.80
C SER A 18 4.43 8.34 16.62
N LEU A 19 3.94 7.92 15.45
CA LEU A 19 3.93 6.51 15.05
C LEU A 19 5.07 6.26 14.07
N PRO A 20 5.69 5.07 14.10
CA PRO A 20 6.69 4.71 13.10
C PRO A 20 6.09 4.84 11.71
N ILE A 21 6.82 5.54 10.83
CA ILE A 21 6.39 5.79 9.46
C ILE A 21 7.47 5.33 8.50
N ILE A 22 7.04 4.62 7.45
CA ILE A 22 7.90 4.33 6.31
C ILE A 22 7.61 5.39 5.25
N LYS A 23 8.65 6.11 4.85
CA LYS A 23 8.58 7.02 3.70
C LYS A 23 8.91 6.23 2.45
N LEU A 24 7.93 6.10 1.56
CA LEU A 24 8.13 5.52 0.24
C LEU A 24 8.47 6.66 -0.75
N LEU A 25 9.64 6.57 -1.37
CA LEU A 25 10.10 7.53 -2.37
C LEU A 25 10.07 6.86 -3.74
N PRO A 26 9.06 7.15 -4.58
CA PRO A 26 8.94 6.52 -5.88
C PRO A 26 10.06 7.00 -6.81
N LYS A 27 10.62 6.06 -7.57
CA LYS A 27 11.50 6.34 -8.71
C LYS A 27 10.72 6.10 -10.00
N ALA A 28 10.98 6.91 -11.03
CA ALA A 28 10.39 6.75 -12.35
C ALA A 28 11.10 5.64 -13.15
N GLU A 29 11.15 4.45 -12.57
CA GLU A 29 11.82 3.27 -13.10
C GLU A 29 10.82 2.10 -13.12
N ASN A 30 11.01 1.18 -14.07
CA ASN A 30 10.20 -0.03 -14.08
C ASN A 30 10.60 -0.92 -12.91
N ALA A 31 9.61 -1.55 -12.28
CA ALA A 31 9.87 -2.57 -11.28
C ALA A 31 10.67 -3.73 -11.90
N GLU A 32 11.76 -4.11 -11.26
CA GLU A 32 12.65 -5.18 -11.74
C GLU A 32 11.89 -6.51 -11.90
N ASN A 33 11.03 -6.82 -10.93
CA ASN A 33 10.25 -8.05 -10.92
C ASN A 33 8.74 -7.79 -10.85
N ILE A 34 7.95 -8.80 -11.23
CA ILE A 34 6.49 -8.73 -11.13
C ILE A 34 6.02 -8.59 -9.68
N TRP A 35 6.79 -9.09 -8.71
CA TRP A 35 6.49 -8.99 -7.29
C TRP A 35 7.04 -7.76 -6.57
N SER A 36 7.96 -7.01 -7.18
CA SER A 36 8.57 -5.86 -6.51
C SER A 36 7.56 -4.78 -6.13
N SER A 37 7.94 -3.99 -5.13
CA SER A 37 7.16 -2.82 -4.71
C SER A 37 7.07 -1.82 -5.84
N LYS A 38 5.86 -1.39 -6.19
CA LYS A 38 5.59 -0.50 -7.32
C LYS A 38 4.30 0.28 -7.13
N PHE A 39 4.21 1.40 -7.83
CA PHE A 39 2.97 2.15 -7.99
C PHE A 39 2.45 1.94 -9.41
N GLY A 40 1.22 1.46 -9.54
CA GLY A 40 0.64 1.11 -10.83
C GLY A 40 1.30 -0.08 -11.53
N GLY A 41 0.98 -0.23 -12.81
CA GLY A 41 1.54 -1.28 -13.68
C GLY A 41 0.87 -2.64 -13.49
N LYS A 42 1.56 -3.70 -13.94
CA LYS A 42 1.04 -5.08 -13.88
C LYS A 42 1.21 -5.66 -12.47
N PRO A 43 0.11 -6.07 -11.80
CA PRO A 43 0.19 -6.74 -10.50
C PRO A 43 0.78 -8.13 -10.60
N TYR A 44 1.42 -8.58 -9.52
CA TYR A 44 1.55 -10.01 -9.27
C TYR A 44 0.17 -10.60 -9.01
N TRP A 45 -0.19 -11.66 -9.73
CA TRP A 45 -1.49 -12.29 -9.58
C TRP A 45 -1.40 -13.82 -9.80
N PRO A 46 -1.74 -14.64 -8.79
CA PRO A 46 -1.78 -16.08 -8.94
C PRO A 46 -2.84 -16.56 -9.92
N THR A 47 -2.52 -17.56 -10.74
CA THR A 47 -3.39 -18.08 -11.81
C THR A 47 -4.69 -18.70 -11.29
N ASN A 48 -4.70 -19.14 -10.03
CA ASN A 48 -5.84 -19.85 -9.43
C ASN A 48 -6.75 -18.94 -8.58
N MET A 49 -6.69 -17.62 -8.78
CA MET A 49 -7.54 -16.64 -8.10
C MET A 49 -8.25 -15.73 -9.11
N GLU A 50 -9.52 -15.45 -8.84
CA GLU A 50 -10.31 -14.50 -9.61
C GLU A 50 -9.81 -13.07 -9.39
N TYR A 51 -9.56 -12.37 -10.49
CA TYR A 51 -9.07 -11.00 -10.45
C TYR A 51 -10.10 -10.06 -9.80
N PRO A 52 -9.70 -9.07 -9.00
CA PRO A 52 -10.65 -8.21 -8.31
C PRO A 52 -11.43 -7.33 -9.30
N GLU A 53 -12.75 -7.40 -9.18
CA GLU A 53 -13.69 -6.66 -10.00
C GLU A 53 -14.51 -5.67 -9.15
N SER A 54 -14.97 -4.61 -9.82
CA SER A 54 -15.93 -3.65 -9.31
C SER A 54 -17.32 -4.29 -9.17
N LYS A 55 -18.28 -3.55 -8.61
CA LYS A 55 -19.68 -3.97 -8.62
C LYS A 55 -20.28 -4.06 -10.02
N SER A 56 -19.71 -3.34 -10.99
CA SER A 56 -20.10 -3.39 -12.42
C SER A 56 -19.46 -4.55 -13.17
N GLY A 57 -18.61 -5.37 -12.54
CA GLY A 57 -17.87 -6.46 -13.20
C GLY A 57 -16.64 -5.97 -13.97
N GLU A 58 -16.23 -4.72 -13.77
CA GLU A 58 -15.05 -4.16 -14.40
C GLU A 58 -13.81 -4.47 -13.57
N LYS A 59 -12.72 -4.85 -14.25
CA LYS A 59 -11.46 -5.18 -13.57
C LYS A 59 -10.88 -3.95 -12.89
N LEU A 60 -10.52 -4.09 -11.62
CA LEU A 60 -9.88 -3.01 -10.88
C LEU A 60 -8.43 -2.80 -11.35
N ILE A 61 -7.98 -1.55 -11.32
CA ILE A 61 -6.59 -1.21 -11.63
C ILE A 61 -5.73 -1.27 -10.37
N LEU A 62 -4.49 -1.75 -10.54
CA LEU A 62 -3.51 -1.70 -9.46
C LEU A 62 -3.10 -0.25 -9.22
N LEU A 63 -3.28 0.21 -7.99
CA LEU A 63 -2.78 1.51 -7.54
C LEU A 63 -1.36 1.38 -6.99
N ALA A 64 -1.14 0.41 -6.11
CA ALA A 64 0.16 0.16 -5.50
C ALA A 64 0.29 -1.30 -5.07
N GLN A 65 1.51 -1.81 -5.14
CA GLN A 65 1.92 -3.10 -4.64
C GLN A 65 3.15 -2.88 -3.75
N LEU A 66 3.16 -3.47 -2.57
CA LEU A 66 4.27 -3.41 -1.63
C LEU A 66 4.68 -4.82 -1.27
N ASN A 67 5.95 -5.15 -1.50
CA ASN A 67 6.54 -6.38 -1.04
C ASN A 67 7.10 -6.16 0.37
N PHE A 68 6.60 -6.87 1.38
CA PHE A 68 7.08 -6.73 2.75
C PHE A 68 8.54 -7.14 2.91
N GLU A 69 9.09 -7.97 2.02
CA GLU A 69 10.50 -8.34 2.02
C GLU A 69 11.42 -7.17 1.63
N GLU A 70 10.90 -6.17 0.91
CA GLU A 70 11.63 -4.96 0.51
C GLU A 70 11.47 -3.82 1.52
N LEU A 71 10.55 -3.97 2.49
CA LEU A 71 10.28 -2.96 3.51
C LEU A 71 11.09 -3.23 4.78
N PRO A 72 11.44 -2.18 5.55
CA PRO A 72 12.01 -2.38 6.88
C PRO A 72 11.02 -3.14 7.77
N ASN A 73 11.55 -3.93 8.71
CA ASN A 73 10.73 -4.75 9.60
C ASN A 73 9.79 -3.86 10.44
N LEU A 74 8.50 -4.11 10.28
CA LEU A 74 7.42 -3.45 11.00
C LEU A 74 6.86 -4.47 11.99
N ALA A 75 7.06 -4.23 13.29
CA ALA A 75 6.70 -5.18 14.34
C ALA A 75 5.21 -5.63 14.33
N GLU A 76 4.32 -4.80 13.77
CA GLU A 76 2.88 -5.08 13.67
C GLU A 76 2.43 -5.63 12.30
N PHE A 77 3.35 -5.81 11.35
CA PHE A 77 3.05 -6.22 9.98
C PHE A 77 3.75 -7.54 9.62
N PRO A 78 3.24 -8.27 8.61
CA PRO A 78 3.92 -9.46 8.09
C PRO A 78 5.34 -9.13 7.62
N GLN A 79 6.29 -10.02 7.90
CA GLN A 79 7.67 -9.90 7.38
C GLN A 79 7.79 -10.35 5.92
N VAL A 80 6.82 -11.14 5.45
CA VAL A 80 6.77 -11.68 4.08
C VAL A 80 5.36 -11.53 3.53
N GLY A 81 5.26 -11.37 2.21
CA GLY A 81 3.99 -11.24 1.51
C GLY A 81 3.90 -9.97 0.69
N ILE A 82 2.87 -9.92 -0.15
CA ILE A 82 2.64 -8.80 -1.05
C ILE A 82 1.30 -8.15 -0.69
N LEU A 83 1.34 -6.86 -0.36
CA LEU A 83 0.17 -6.03 -0.15
C LEU A 83 -0.17 -5.28 -1.43
N GLN A 84 -1.41 -5.42 -1.90
CA GLN A 84 -1.88 -4.80 -3.15
C GLN A 84 -3.13 -3.96 -2.90
N PHE A 85 -3.14 -2.77 -3.52
CA PHE A 85 -4.23 -1.82 -3.48
C PHE A 85 -4.86 -1.71 -4.87
N PHE A 86 -6.17 -1.99 -4.96
CA PHE A 86 -6.94 -1.92 -6.19
C PHE A 86 -8.03 -0.86 -6.11
N ILE A 87 -8.17 -0.10 -7.19
CA ILE A 87 -9.18 0.96 -7.33
C ILE A 87 -9.95 0.80 -8.65
N GLU A 88 -11.16 1.35 -8.70
CA GLU A 88 -11.91 1.49 -9.95
C GLU A 88 -11.20 2.52 -10.85
N ASP A 89 -11.30 2.32 -12.17
CA ASP A 89 -10.71 3.23 -13.15
C ASP A 89 -11.62 4.46 -13.38
N ASP A 90 -11.82 5.24 -12.32
CA ASP A 90 -12.58 6.48 -12.37
C ASP A 90 -11.70 7.71 -12.07
N ASP A 91 -11.99 8.83 -12.74
CA ASP A 91 -11.23 10.08 -12.62
C ASP A 91 -11.17 10.65 -11.19
N VAL A 92 -12.09 10.25 -10.31
CA VAL A 92 -12.18 10.70 -8.92
C VAL A 92 -11.29 9.84 -8.01
N SER A 93 -11.16 8.56 -8.30
CA SER A 93 -10.34 7.59 -7.58
C SER A 93 -8.85 7.77 -7.85
N ARG A 94 -8.48 8.37 -8.99
CA ARG A 94 -7.09 8.72 -9.35
C ARG A 94 -6.54 9.97 -8.62
N ARG A 95 -7.37 10.81 -7.98
CA ARG A 95 -6.97 12.18 -7.59
C ARG A 95 -6.22 12.34 -6.26
N ALA A 96 -6.24 11.38 -5.34
CA ALA A 96 -5.33 11.34 -4.19
C ALA A 96 -5.52 10.06 -3.38
N PHE A 97 -4.46 9.28 -3.21
CA PHE A 97 -4.41 8.19 -2.24
C PHE A 97 -3.23 8.43 -1.30
N VAL A 98 -3.53 8.73 -0.04
CA VAL A 98 -2.53 8.77 1.03
C VAL A 98 -2.66 7.46 1.79
N LEU A 99 -1.71 6.55 1.58
CA LEU A 99 -1.59 5.34 2.39
C LEU A 99 -1.09 5.71 3.77
N ARG A 100 -1.99 5.87 4.74
CA ARG A 100 -1.62 5.92 6.15
C ARG A 100 -1.73 4.50 6.71
N LEU A 101 -0.62 3.79 6.72
CA LEU A 101 -0.50 2.52 7.46
C LEU A 101 -0.36 2.88 8.94
N GLY A 102 -1.42 2.66 9.70
CA GLY A 102 -1.43 2.89 11.14
C GLY A 102 -2.51 2.03 11.77
N SER A 103 -2.16 1.32 12.83
CA SER A 103 -3.08 0.51 13.61
C SER A 103 -4.29 1.35 14.05
N ASN A 104 -5.47 0.86 13.68
CA ASN A 104 -6.74 1.18 14.32
C ASN A 104 -7.42 2.53 14.02
N ARG A 105 -7.56 2.90 12.73
CA ARG A 105 -8.71 3.72 12.29
C ARG A 105 -9.30 3.18 11.00
N GLY A 106 -10.56 2.75 11.09
CA GLY A 106 -11.31 2.15 9.99
C GLY A 106 -11.22 2.99 8.71
N PHE A 107 -11.01 2.29 7.60
CA PHE A 107 -11.18 2.83 6.26
C PHE A 107 -12.51 3.59 6.20
N ILE A 108 -12.44 4.84 5.75
CA ILE A 108 -13.60 5.71 5.54
C ILE A 108 -14.70 4.95 4.78
N ASN A 109 -15.76 4.58 5.49
CA ASN A 109 -16.95 3.96 4.91
C ASN A 109 -17.66 5.00 4.04
N GLY A 110 -17.39 4.96 2.73
CA GLY A 110 -17.97 5.87 1.76
C GLY A 110 -17.94 5.32 0.36
N ARG A 111 -18.96 4.54 0.00
CA ARG A 111 -19.51 4.32 -1.36
C ARG A 111 -18.58 3.99 -2.55
N ARG A 112 -17.30 3.65 -2.38
CA ARG A 112 -16.40 3.34 -3.51
C ARG A 112 -15.81 1.94 -3.42
N SER A 113 -15.82 1.17 -4.50
CA SER A 113 -15.24 -0.18 -4.51
C SER A 113 -13.72 -0.07 -4.44
N ARG A 114 -13.18 -0.16 -3.23
CA ARG A 114 -11.74 -0.26 -2.97
C ARG A 114 -11.49 -1.65 -2.42
N ARG A 115 -10.55 -2.39 -3.01
CA ARG A 115 -10.14 -3.70 -2.49
C ARG A 115 -8.67 -3.65 -2.08
N ILE A 116 -8.42 -4.15 -0.87
CA ILE A 116 -7.09 -4.37 -0.32
C ILE A 116 -6.91 -5.86 -0.25
N LEU A 117 -5.86 -6.35 -0.87
CA LEU A 117 -5.54 -7.77 -0.91
C LEU A 117 -4.15 -7.96 -0.32
N LEU A 118 -4.08 -8.81 0.69
CA LEU A 118 -2.82 -9.28 1.24
C LEU A 118 -2.61 -10.71 0.75
N LEU A 119 -1.67 -10.90 -0.16
CA LEU A 119 -1.30 -12.22 -0.64
C LEU A 119 -0.16 -12.76 0.23
N PRO A 120 -0.34 -13.91 0.92
CA PRO A 120 0.75 -14.53 1.64
C PRO A 120 1.84 -14.94 0.65
N ALA A 121 3.11 -14.82 1.03
CA ALA A 121 4.24 -15.26 0.23
C ALA A 121 4.34 -16.79 0.05
N CYS A 122 3.29 -17.57 0.40
CA CYS A 122 3.22 -19.02 0.20
C CYS A 122 3.29 -19.35 -1.30
N GLY A 123 4.52 -19.51 -1.78
CA GLY A 123 4.88 -19.68 -3.20
C GLY A 123 6.25 -19.09 -3.56
N PHE A 124 6.77 -18.16 -2.75
CA PHE A 124 8.06 -17.48 -2.98
C PHE A 124 9.28 -18.36 -2.76
N SER A 125 9.26 -19.22 -1.73
CA SER A 125 10.47 -19.92 -1.29
C SER A 125 10.85 -21.12 -2.18
N ALA A 126 9.90 -21.71 -2.90
CA ALA A 126 10.13 -22.97 -3.62
C ALA A 126 10.39 -22.82 -5.12
N LEU A 127 9.92 -21.76 -5.76
CA LEU A 127 9.95 -21.66 -7.23
C LEU A 127 10.98 -20.68 -7.82
N PHE A 128 11.60 -19.81 -7.00
CA PHE A 128 12.35 -18.65 -7.50
C PHE A 128 13.81 -18.53 -7.05
N ARG A 129 14.41 -19.57 -6.45
CA ARG A 129 15.87 -19.64 -6.26
C ARG A 129 16.62 -20.29 -7.44
N SER A 130 15.98 -20.48 -8.60
CA SER A 130 16.62 -21.13 -9.76
C SER A 130 16.49 -20.38 -11.10
N GLN A 131 16.50 -19.05 -11.09
CA GLN A 131 16.81 -18.28 -12.30
C GLN A 131 17.85 -17.20 -11.99
#